data_AF-A0A919C8C3-F1
#
_entry.id   AF-A0A919C8C3-F1
#
_cell.length_a   1.000
_cell.length_b   1.000
_cell.length_c   1.000
_cell.angle_alpha   90.00
_cell.angle_beta   90.00
_cell.angle_gamma   90.00
#
_symmetry.space_group_name_H-M   'P 1'
#
loop_
_entity.id
_entity.type
_entity.pdbx_description
1 polymer ?
#
loop_
_entity_poly.entity_id
_entity_poly.type
_entity_poly.pdbx_seq_one_letter_code
_entity_poly.pdbx_strand_id
1 'polypeptide(L)'
;MSVDAFPSGEGLAEGFVVRSADEEDGSGYVSWIADRMERVQLGMGAETLVLAQPLLADPSASETELRRTGVRLSECLADALRVAESRGGRLRMQGQ
;
A
#
# COMPACT_ATOMS: atom_id res chain seq x y z
N MET A 1 -27.76 17.65 -37.17
CA MET A 1 -27.01 18.92 -37.32
C MET A 1 -27.86 20.02 -36.71
N SER A 2 -27.49 20.51 -35.54
CA SER A 2 -27.94 21.80 -35.02
C SER A 2 -26.84 22.29 -34.08
N VAL A 3 -26.23 23.41 -34.45
CA VAL A 3 -25.26 24.15 -33.64
C VAL A 3 -26.07 25.21 -32.92
N ASP A 4 -26.04 25.23 -31.59
CA ASP A 4 -26.59 26.34 -30.82
C ASP A 4 -25.49 27.03 -30.00
N ALA A 5 -25.32 28.30 -30.38
CA ALA A 5 -24.83 29.49 -29.68
C ALA A 5 -24.02 29.33 -28.38
N PHE A 6 -22.82 29.92 -28.40
CA PHE A 6 -22.05 30.31 -27.22
C PHE A 6 -22.63 31.63 -26.64
N PRO A 7 -23.10 31.68 -25.39
CA PRO A 7 -23.37 32.96 -24.75
C PRO A 7 -22.10 33.49 -24.09
N SER A 8 -21.65 34.63 -24.59
CA SER A 8 -20.72 35.53 -23.91
C SER A 8 -21.41 36.09 -22.66
N GLY A 9 -20.88 35.76 -21.49
CA GLY A 9 -21.29 36.30 -20.20
C GLY A 9 -20.09 36.33 -19.28
N GLU A 10 -19.47 37.50 -19.19
CA GLU A 10 -18.44 37.81 -18.21
C GLU A 10 -19.03 37.79 -16.81
N GLY A 11 -18.34 37.17 -15.86
CA GLY A 11 -18.75 37.18 -14.46
C GLY A 11 -18.16 36.04 -13.64
N LEU A 12 -16.94 36.25 -13.16
CA LEU A 12 -16.41 35.72 -11.90
C LEU A 12 -16.60 34.21 -11.66
N ALA A 13 -15.71 33.41 -12.25
CA ALA A 13 -15.15 32.28 -11.54
C ALA A 13 -13.65 32.31 -11.78
N GLU A 14 -12.91 32.59 -10.72
CA GLU A 14 -11.51 32.20 -10.57
C GLU A 14 -11.31 30.88 -11.31
N GLY A 15 -10.53 30.93 -12.39
CA GLY A 15 -10.25 29.76 -13.19
C GLY A 15 -9.72 28.68 -12.26
N PHE A 16 -10.49 27.61 -12.12
CA PHE A 16 -10.02 26.35 -11.60
C PHE A 16 -8.74 26.03 -12.39
N VAL A 17 -7.61 26.29 -11.75
CA VAL A 17 -6.32 25.86 -12.26
C VAL A 17 -6.40 24.35 -12.21
N VAL A 18 -6.70 23.74 -13.36
CA VAL A 18 -6.27 22.37 -13.64
C VAL A 18 -4.76 22.44 -13.49
N ARG A 19 -4.29 22.16 -12.27
CA ARG A 19 -2.88 22.05 -11.96
C ARG A 19 -2.39 20.95 -12.88
N SER A 20 -1.50 21.34 -13.79
CA SER A 20 -1.03 20.48 -14.86
C SER A 20 -0.52 19.17 -14.26
N ALA A 21 -1.11 18.07 -14.75
CA ALA A 21 -0.63 16.73 -14.53
C ALA A 21 0.66 16.55 -15.34
N ASP A 22 1.73 17.19 -14.88
CA ASP A 22 3.06 17.02 -15.44
C ASP A 22 3.74 15.89 -14.63
N GLU A 23 3.68 14.68 -15.19
CA GLU A 23 4.46 13.47 -14.86
C GLU A 23 4.35 12.84 -13.47
N GLU A 24 3.67 13.45 -12.49
CA GLU A 24 3.51 12.88 -11.14
C GLU A 24 2.30 11.93 -10.98
N ASP A 25 1.29 12.02 -11.85
CA ASP A 25 0.01 11.30 -11.71
C ASP A 25 0.16 9.77 -11.80
N GLY A 26 1.12 9.28 -12.60
CA GLY A 26 1.45 7.86 -12.70
C GLY A 26 2.19 7.33 -11.47
N SER A 27 3.05 8.15 -10.86
CA SER A 27 3.80 7.78 -9.65
C SER A 27 2.90 7.74 -8.42
N GLY A 28 1.95 8.67 -8.30
CA GLY A 28 0.98 8.72 -7.21
C GLY A 28 0.01 7.53 -7.23
N TYR A 29 -0.49 7.17 -8.41
CA TYR A 29 -1.38 6.01 -8.56
C TYR A 29 -0.66 4.68 -8.27
N VAL A 30 0.56 4.50 -8.79
CA VAL A 30 1.37 3.29 -8.50
C VAL A 30 1.78 3.25 -7.03
N SER A 31 2.14 4.38 -6.42
CA SER A 31 2.44 4.46 -4.98
C SER A 31 1.24 4.08 -4.13
N TRP A 32 0.02 4.50 -4.50
CA TRP A 32 -1.19 4.14 -3.79
C TRP A 32 -1.52 2.64 -3.89
N ILE A 33 -1.33 2.04 -5.07
CA ILE A 33 -1.47 0.59 -5.26
C ILE A 33 -0.42 -0.16 -4.42
N ALA A 34 0.84 0.30 -4.43
CA ALA A 34 1.89 -0.26 -3.60
C ALA A 34 1.54 -0.19 -2.12
N ASP A 35 1.12 0.98 -1.61
CA ASP A 35 0.69 1.16 -0.23
C ASP A 35 -0.46 0.20 0.16
N ARG A 36 -1.40 -0.03 -0.74
CA ARG A 36 -2.50 -0.97 -0.52
C ARG A 36 -2.03 -2.41 -0.45
N MET A 37 -1.16 -2.83 -1.37
CA MET A 37 -0.58 -4.19 -1.35
C MET A 37 0.29 -4.43 -0.11
N GLU A 38 1.09 -3.43 0.27
CA GLU A 38 1.90 -3.45 1.48
C GLU A 38 1.03 -3.60 2.75
N ARG A 39 -0.09 -2.88 2.84
CA ARG A 39 -1.03 -3.03 3.97
C ARG A 39 -1.63 -4.43 4.04
N VAL A 40 -1.98 -5.03 2.90
CA VAL A 40 -2.49 -6.41 2.85
C VAL A 40 -1.42 -7.39 3.32
N GLN A 41 -0.18 -7.27 2.83
CA GLN A 41 0.94 -8.12 3.26
C GLN A 41 1.18 -8.05 4.77
N LEU A 42 1.21 -6.84 5.34
CA LEU A 42 1.36 -6.65 6.79
C LEU A 42 0.15 -7.20 7.58
N GLY A 43 -1.07 -7.07 7.05
CA GLY A 43 -2.28 -7.64 7.64
C GLY A 43 -2.21 -9.17 7.73
N MET A 44 -1.83 -9.82 6.62
CA MET A 44 -1.64 -11.29 6.60
C MET A 44 -0.55 -11.76 7.58
N GLY A 45 0.53 -10.98 7.71
CA GLY A 45 1.56 -11.24 8.72
C GLY A 45 1.05 -11.13 10.15
N ALA A 46 0.24 -10.11 10.44
CA ALA A 46 -0.37 -9.92 11.75
C ALA A 46 -1.35 -11.04 12.11
N GLU A 47 -2.20 -11.46 11.16
CA GLU A 47 -3.11 -12.60 11.34
C GLU A 47 -2.34 -13.90 11.60
N THR A 48 -1.27 -14.14 10.84
CA THR A 48 -0.39 -15.30 11.03
C THR A 48 0.23 -15.30 12.43
N LEU A 49 0.67 -14.13 12.92
CA LEU A 49 1.22 -14.00 14.27
C LEU A 49 0.19 -14.34 15.35
N VAL A 50 -1.06 -13.87 15.21
CA VAL A 50 -2.15 -14.16 16.14
C VAL A 50 -2.43 -15.65 16.21
N LEU A 51 -2.44 -16.34 15.06
CA LEU A 51 -2.66 -17.78 15.00
C LEU A 51 -1.46 -18.58 15.53
N ALA A 52 -0.24 -18.08 15.37
CA ALA A 52 0.98 -18.74 15.81
C ALA A 52 1.21 -18.66 17.33
N GLN A 53 0.84 -17.55 17.97
CA GLN A 53 1.11 -17.32 19.41
C GLN A 53 0.59 -18.44 20.33
N PRO A 54 -0.67 -18.91 20.21
CA PRO A 54 -1.17 -20.00 21.05
C PRO A 54 -0.42 -21.31 20.82
N LEU A 55 -0.10 -21.62 19.56
CA LEU A 55 0.61 -22.85 19.19
C LEU A 55 2.06 -22.84 19.73
N LEU A 56 2.75 -21.70 19.66
CA LEU A 56 4.10 -21.55 20.21
C LEU A 56 4.12 -21.60 21.74
N ALA A 57 3.01 -21.23 22.39
CA ALA A 57 2.85 -21.30 23.84
C ALA A 57 2.46 -22.71 24.33
N ASP A 58 2.04 -23.61 23.46
CA ASP A 58 1.63 -24.97 23.80
C ASP A 58 2.83 -25.93 23.83
N PRO A 59 3.25 -26.44 25.01
CA PRO A 59 4.35 -27.39 25.11
C PRO A 59 4.06 -28.76 24.48
N SER A 60 2.78 -29.04 24.17
CA SER A 60 2.34 -30.28 23.52
C SER A 60 2.24 -30.17 22.00
N ALA A 61 2.49 -28.99 21.43
CA ALA A 61 2.49 -28.77 19.99
C ALA A 61 3.48 -29.72 19.28
N SER A 62 3.05 -30.32 18.18
CA SER A 62 3.90 -31.26 17.46
C SER A 62 5.04 -30.55 16.73
N GLU A 63 6.17 -31.25 16.54
CA GLU A 63 7.32 -30.72 15.79
C GLU A 63 6.92 -30.27 14.37
N THR A 64 6.02 -31.01 13.72
CA THR A 64 5.52 -30.69 12.38
C THR A 64 4.74 -29.37 12.36
N GLU A 65 3.88 -29.15 13.35
CA GLU A 65 3.10 -27.90 13.47
C GLU A 65 4.01 -26.72 13.79
N LEU A 66 4.96 -26.89 14.70
CA LEU A 66 5.96 -25.87 15.03
C LEU A 66 6.82 -25.52 13.81
N ARG A 67 7.28 -26.51 13.04
CA ARG A 67 8.06 -26.29 11.82
C ARG A 67 7.26 -25.54 10.75
N ARG A 68 6.02 -25.96 10.50
CA ARG A 68 5.12 -25.29 9.55
C ARG A 68 4.88 -23.83 9.94
N THR A 69 4.60 -23.59 11.22
CA THR A 69 4.38 -22.24 11.76
C THR A 69 5.64 -21.39 11.66
N GLY A 70 6.81 -21.95 11.96
CA GLY A 70 8.11 -21.27 11.79
C GLY A 70 8.39 -20.84 10.35
N VAL A 71 8.06 -21.69 9.36
CA VAL A 71 8.15 -21.32 7.93
C VAL A 71 7.22 -20.15 7.61
N ARG A 72 5.96 -20.20 8.04
CA ARG A 72 4.99 -19.12 7.79
C ARG A 72 5.39 -17.80 8.44
N LEU A 73 5.89 -17.82 9.68
CA LEU A 73 6.41 -16.63 10.34
C LEU A 73 7.62 -16.05 9.61
N SER A 74 8.50 -16.92 9.08
CA SER A 74 9.67 -16.47 8.31
C SER A 74 9.29 -15.80 6.99
N GLU A 75 8.28 -16.33 6.30
CA GLU A 75 7.69 -15.72 5.10
C GLU A 75 7.11 -14.33 5.41
N CYS A 76 6.26 -14.23 6.44
CA CYS A 76 5.66 -12.96 6.85
C CYS A 76 6.70 -11.92 7.28
N LEU A 77 7.78 -12.33 7.95
CA LEU A 77 8.87 -11.43 8.32
C LEU A 77 9.63 -10.93 7.08
N ALA A 78 9.90 -11.78 6.10
CA ALA A 78 10.54 -11.38 4.86
C ALA A 78 9.69 -10.36 4.08
N ASP A 79 8.36 -10.56 4.06
CA ASP A 79 7.42 -9.61 3.47
C ASP A 79 7.44 -8.27 4.21
N ALA A 80 7.41 -8.29 5.55
CA ALA A 80 7.49 -7.07 6.36
C ALA A 80 8.79 -6.27 6.12
N LEU A 81 9.93 -6.96 5.98
CA LEU A 81 11.21 -6.32 5.64
C LEU A 81 11.17 -5.67 4.26
N ARG A 82 10.59 -6.33 3.25
CA ARG A 82 10.42 -5.73 1.91
C ARG A 82 9.52 -4.49 1.94
N VAL A 83 8.43 -4.53 2.70
CA VAL A 83 7.56 -3.36 2.87
C VAL A 83 8.33 -2.21 3.52
N ALA A 84 9.17 -2.49 4.52
CA ALA A 84 9.99 -1.47 5.18
C ALA A 84 11.02 -0.84 4.23
N GLU A 85 11.70 -1.65 3.41
CA GLU A 85 12.64 -1.17 2.39
C GLU A 85 11.95 -0.28 1.34
N SER A 86 10.79 -0.73 0.86
CA SER A 86 9.95 0.00 -0.11
C SER A 86 9.55 1.38 0.41
N ARG A 87 9.06 1.46 1.66
CA ARG A 87 8.72 2.73 2.33
C ARG A 87 9.94 3.62 2.57
N GLY A 88 11.06 3.03 2.98
CA GLY A 88 12.32 3.76 3.17
C GLY A 88 12.82 4.40 1.87
N GLY A 89 12.67 3.71 0.73
CA GLY A 89 12.96 4.25 -0.59
C GLY A 89 12.08 5.46 -0.94
N ARG A 90 10.76 5.35 -0.73
CA ARG A 90 9.81 6.45 -1.00
C ARG A 90 10.08 7.68 -0.13
N LEU A 91 10.37 7.51 1.16
CA LEU A 91 10.71 8.63 2.06
C LEU A 91 11.98 9.37 1.63
N ARG A 92 12.99 8.64 1.14
CA ARG A 92 14.23 9.26 0.63
C ARG A 92 14.00 10.06 -0.65
N MET A 93 13.12 9.59 -1.53
CA MET A 93 12.75 10.31 -2.76
C MET A 93 11.90 11.57 -2.50
N GLN A 94 11.12 11.60 -1.41
CA GLN A 94 10.29 12.76 -1.02
C GLN A 94 11.06 13.85 -0.25
N GLY A 95 12.24 13.53 0.29
CA GLY A 95 13.08 14.46 1.06
C GLY A 95 14.13 15.19 0.22
N GLN A 96 14.02 15.12 -1.10
CA GLN A 96 14.98 15.62 -2.10
C GLN A 96 14.28 16.57 -3.07
#